data_AF-A0AAQ0WJM3-F1
#
_entry.id   AF-A0AAQ0WJM3-F1
#
_cell.length_a   1.000
_cell.length_b   1.000
_cell.length_c   1.000
_cell.angle_alpha   90.00
_cell.angle_beta   90.00
_cell.angle_gamma   90.00
#
_symmetry.space_group_name_H-M   'P 1'
#
loop_
_entity.id
_entity.type
_entity.pdbx_description
1 polymer ?
#
loop_
_entity_poly.entity_id
_entity_poly.type
_entity_poly.pdbx_seq_one_letter_code
_entity_poly.pdbx_strand_id
1 'polypeptide(L)' 'MSCMLTLEEIEIKRQELERHLEDVMSVELKKWQSENKLCVSDVNIRLANVVSLGGPKHNVVTGVNVDLDYKP' A
#
# COMPACT_ATOMS: atom_id res chain seq x y z
N MET A 1 -15.03 -1.50 26.76
CA MET A 1 -14.40 -0.17 26.65
C MET A 1 -13.67 -0.14 25.32
N SER A 2 -14.14 0.70 24.39
CA SER A 2 -13.40 0.94 23.15
C SER A 2 -12.20 1.81 23.52
N CYS A 3 -11.00 1.22 23.60
CA CYS A 3 -9.79 2.01 23.79
C CYS A 3 -9.63 2.89 22.55
N MET A 4 -9.99 4.17 22.66
CA MET A 4 -9.61 5.17 21.67
C MET A 4 -8.09 5.24 21.69
N LEU A 5 -7.47 4.95 20.55
CA LEU A 5 -6.03 5.16 20.38
C LEU A 5 -5.74 6.66 20.50
N THR A 6 -4.63 6.99 21.14
CA THR A 6 -4.08 8.35 21.15
C THR A 6 -3.59 8.74 19.75
N LEU A 7 -3.44 10.04 19.50
CA LEU A 7 -2.89 10.54 18.23
C LEU A 7 -1.48 9.99 17.96
N GLU A 8 -0.67 9.82 19.00
CA GLU A 8 0.68 9.26 18.90
C GLU A 8 0.65 7.78 18.51
N GLU A 9 -0.22 6.97 19.12
CA GLU A 9 -0.38 5.56 18.75
C GLU A 9 -0.90 5.38 17.32
N ILE A 10 -1.77 6.28 16.85
CA ILE A 10 -2.25 6.30 15.46
C ILE A 10 -1.09 6.59 14.50
N GLU A 11 -0.25 7.57 14.83
CA GLU A 11 0.92 7.94 14.04
C GLU A 11 1.94 6.80 13.96
N ILE A 12 2.24 6.16 15.09
CA ILE A 12 3.14 4.99 15.15
C ILE A 12 2.61 3.88 14.25
N LYS A 13 1.33 3.53 14.38
CA LYS A 13 0.71 2.48 13.55
C LYS A 13 0.70 2.83 12.06
N ARG A 14 0.56 4.11 11.71
CA ARG A 14 0.65 4.56 10.32
C ARG A 14 2.06 4.31 9.76
N GLN A 15 3.09 4.73 10.50
CA GLN A 15 4.49 4.56 10.09
C GLN A 15 4.91 3.08 10.03
N GLU A 16 4.45 2.26 10.98
CA GLU A 16 4.67 0.82 10.95
C GLU A 16 4.08 0.18 9.68
N LEU A 17 2.87 0.60 9.28
CA LEU A 17 2.25 0.13 8.04
C LEU A 17 2.99 0.63 6.80
N GLU A 18 3.37 1.90 6.75
CA GLU A 18 4.16 2.48 5.64
C GLU A 18 5.45 1.69 5.42
N ARG A 19 6.20 1.42 6.50
CA ARG A 19 7.44 0.64 6.44
C ARG A 19 7.21 -0.80 5.99
N HIS A 20 6.16 -1.44 6.51
CA HIS A 20 5.84 -2.81 6.11
C HIS A 20 5.49 -2.91 4.61
N LEU A 21 4.73 -1.95 4.09
CA LEU A 21 4.39 -1.89 2.68
C LEU A 21 5.63 -1.63 1.82
N GLU A 22 6.55 -0.77 2.26
CA GLU A 22 7.84 -0.53 1.59
C GLU A 22 8.65 -1.83 1.46
N ASP A 23 8.79 -2.59 2.55
CA ASP A 23 9.54 -3.85 2.56
C ASP A 23 8.92 -4.88 1.58
N VAL A 24 7.59 -5.07 1.64
CA VAL A 24 6.87 -6.00 0.76
C VAL A 24 7.00 -5.61 -0.71
N MET A 25 6.77 -4.33 -1.02
CA MET A 25 6.83 -3.82 -2.39
C MET A 25 8.26 -3.87 -2.94
N SER A 26 9.27 -3.59 -2.12
CA SER A 26 10.68 -3.64 -2.52
C SER A 26 11.08 -5.03 -2.99
N VAL A 27 10.68 -6.08 -2.26
CA VAL A 27 10.97 -7.48 -2.62
C VAL A 27 10.28 -7.85 -3.94
N GLU A 28 8.99 -7.54 -4.08
CA GLU A 28 8.21 -7.90 -5.26
C GLU A 28 8.69 -7.16 -6.51
N LEU A 29 8.87 -5.84 -6.42
CA LEU A 29 9.35 -5.01 -7.52
C LEU A 29 10.77 -5.39 -7.92
N LYS A 30 11.68 -5.65 -6.96
CA LYS A 30 13.05 -6.06 -7.30
C LYS A 30 13.07 -7.37 -8.09
N LYS A 31 12.27 -8.35 -7.66
CA LYS A 31 12.13 -9.63 -8.37
C LYS A 31 11.60 -9.38 -9.79
N TRP A 32 10.45 -8.74 -9.92
CA TRP A 32 9.81 -8.50 -11.22
C TRP A 32 10.69 -7.70 -12.18
N GLN A 33 11.31 -6.62 -11.71
CA GLN A 33 12.19 -5.78 -12.53
C GLN A 33 13.43 -6.56 -13.00
N SER A 34 14.00 -7.42 -12.15
CA SER A 34 15.15 -8.25 -12.53
C SER A 34 14.80 -9.28 -13.61
N GLU A 35 13.61 -9.89 -13.52
CA GLU A 35 13.13 -10.90 -14.46
C GLU A 35 12.78 -10.27 -15.82
N ASN A 36 12.18 -9.07 -15.81
CA ASN A 36 11.67 -8.41 -17.02
C ASN A 36 12.63 -7.38 -17.61
N LYS A 37 13.70 -7.01 -16.89
CA LYS A 37 14.66 -5.96 -17.27
C LYS A 37 13.98 -4.60 -17.55
N LEU A 38 12.90 -4.33 -16.84
CA LEU A 38 12.15 -3.08 -16.93
C LEU A 38 12.23 -2.36 -15.59
N CYS A 39 12.40 -1.05 -15.63
CA CYS A 39 12.41 -0.19 -14.45
C CYS A 39 10.99 0.32 -14.20
N VAL A 40 10.49 0.11 -12.99
CA VAL A 40 9.23 0.67 -12.49
C VAL A 40 9.55 2.02 -11.86
N SER A 41 8.87 3.08 -12.33
CA SER A 41 9.03 4.43 -11.78
C SER A 41 8.10 4.67 -10.59
N ASP A 42 6.83 4.29 -10.73
CA ASP A 42 5.80 4.56 -9.72
C ASP A 42 4.78 3.43 -9.65
N VAL A 43 4.22 3.22 -8.46
CA VAL A 43 3.13 2.28 -8.20
C VAL A 43 2.02 3.01 -7.45
N ASN A 44 0.85 3.09 -8.08
CA ASN A 44 -0.33 3.77 -7.56
C ASN A 44 -1.39 2.75 -7.14
N ILE A 45 -1.70 2.70 -5.85
CA ILE A 45 -2.72 1.79 -5.30
C ILE A 45 -4.02 2.55 -5.09
N ARG A 46 -5.10 2.07 -5.70
CA ARG A 46 -6.44 2.61 -5.52
C ARG A 46 -7.19 1.81 -4.47
N LEU A 47 -7.71 2.53 -3.47
CA LEU A 47 -8.53 1.99 -2.41
C LEU A 47 -9.98 2.44 -2.58
N ALA A 48 -10.94 1.54 -2.38
CA ALA A 48 -12.35 1.89 -2.27
C ALA A 48 -12.87 1.56 -0.87
N ASN A 49 -13.72 2.44 -0.35
CA ASN A 49 -14.37 2.22 0.92
C ASN A 49 -15.42 1.11 0.81
N VAL A 50 -15.33 0.10 1.66
CA VAL A 50 -16.38 -0.91 1.81
C VAL A 50 -17.12 -0.62 3.10
N VAL A 51 -18.32 -0.05 2.95
CA VAL A 51 -19.23 0.13 4.09
C VAL A 51 -20.01 -1.17 4.25
N SER A 52 -19.69 -1.92 5.30
CA SER A 52 -20.53 -3.03 5.75
C SER A 52 -21.54 -2.49 6.77
N LEU A 53 -22.84 -2.75 6.60
CA LEU A 53 -23.86 -2.40 7.58
C LEU A 53 -23.52 -3.03 8.94
N GLY A 54 -23.16 -2.21 9.93
CA GLY A 54 -22.82 -2.63 11.29
C GLY A 54 -21.34 -3.01 11.53
N GLY A 55 -20.48 -2.95 10.51
CA GLY A 55 -19.05 -3.27 10.63
C GLY A 55 -18.14 -2.03 10.71
N PRO A 56 -16.87 -2.20 11.13
CA PRO A 56 -15.88 -1.14 11.07
C PRO A 56 -15.63 -0.75 9.60
N LYS A 57 -15.49 0.55 9.35
CA LYS A 57 -15.08 1.07 8.04
C LYS A 57 -13.71 0.48 7.69
N HIS A 58 -13.61 -0.14 6.53
CA HIS A 58 -12.34 -0.57 5.97
C HIS A 58 -12.32 -0.26 4.47
N ASN A 59 -11.14 0.01 3.95
CA ASN A 59 -10.94 0.17 2.53
C ASN A 59 -10.35 -1.12 1.96
N VAL A 60 -10.74 -1.47 0.74
CA VAL A 60 -10.16 -2.59 -0.01
C VAL A 60 -9.40 -2.06 -1.23
N VAL A 61 -8.36 -2.78 -1.64
CA VAL A 61 -7.65 -2.49 -2.88
C VAL A 61 -8.56 -2.83 -4.06
N THR A 62 -8.83 -1.86 -4.92
CA THR A 62 -9.65 -2.03 -6.14
C THR A 62 -8.84 -1.96 -7.43
N GLY A 63 -7.60 -1.49 -7.34
CA GLY A 63 -6.69 -1.54 -8.48
C GLY A 63 -5.29 -1.09 -8.12
N VAL A 64 -4.36 -1.48 -8.98
CA VAL A 64 -2.97 -1.05 -8.96
C VAL A 64 -2.64 -0.54 -10.36
N ASN A 65 -2.03 0.64 -10.45
CA ASN A 65 -1.45 1.18 -11.67
C ASN A 65 0.06 1.24 -11.51
N VAL A 66 0.80 0.79 -12.52
CA VAL A 66 2.27 0.75 -12.50
C VAL A 66 2.78 1.56 -13.68
N ASP A 67 3.63 2.52 -13.39
CA ASP A 67 4.29 3.36 -14.39
C ASP A 67 5.72 2.85 -14.58
N LEU A 68 6.16 2.76 -15.85
CA LEU A 68 7.48 2.24 -16.21
C LEU A 68 8.36 3.38 -16.72
N ASP A 69 9.61 3.44 -16.25
CA ASP A 69 10.63 4.33 -16.81
C ASP A 69 11.23 3.69 -18.07
N TYR A 70 10.38 3.52 -19.09
CA TYR A 70 10.79 3.03 -20.40
C TYR A 70 10.80 4.19 -21.39
N LYS A 71 11.97 4.50 -21.93
CA LYS A 71 12.11 5.36 -23.09
C LYS A 71 12.30 4.47 -24.32
N PRO A 72 11.41 4.55 -25.33
CA PRO A 72 11.52 3.78 -26.56
C PRO A 72 12.76 4.11 -27.38
#